data_AF-A0A6L2MPH3-F1
#
_entry.id   AF-A0A6L2MPH3-F1
#
_cell.length_a   1.000
_cell.length_b   1.000
_cell.length_c   1.000
_cell.angle_alpha   90.00
_cell.angle_beta   90.00
_cell.angle_gamma   90.00
#
_symmetry.space_group_name_H-M   'P 1'
#
loop_
_entity.id
_entity.type
_entity.pdbx_description
1 polymer ?
#
loop_
_entity_poly.entity_id
_entity_poly.type
_entity_poly.pdbx_seq_one_letter_code
_entity_poly.pdbx_strand_id
1 'polypeptide(L)'
;MMKFGFGEKWCMWIQSCLQSSRGSVIMNRSHTEEFQFYKGLKQGDSLSLFLFILVMKSLHISFQRVVDVGLFKGTELAHSLNLYHMFYADDAIFMGQWKDDKVKQAAAKIGCNTLKTPFSNLGLKVGGCSSLWARVIKALHGYDGKIGQKVKSCYPSLCLDIIHEVEMFKSHGIDLVSLILSKLGNGANTSFWEVAWHRGSSFKSLFPRLYALETQKKIDIASKLSHSGLDVSFRRPPRGGVEIHQFKHMKEKVEGCILADMIDRWFWALEGLGEFTIKSFRKMIDDFMLPEVSSKTRWIKAVHIKVNVHAWKVKLDGLPTRLNISRKGSDIESILCLMCGKAVESTSHIFFTCQMSKEIL
;
A
#
# COMPACT_ATOMS: atom_id res chain seq x y z
N MET A 1 13.76 -1.12 20.84
CA MET A 1 12.79 -2.13 21.34
C MET A 1 12.30 -1.80 22.74
N MET A 2 13.15 -1.53 23.74
CA MET A 2 12.69 -1.10 25.08
C MET A 2 11.74 0.11 25.06
N LYS A 3 12.02 1.13 24.25
CA LYS A 3 11.12 2.29 24.05
C LYS A 3 9.75 1.94 23.43
N PHE A 4 9.60 0.77 22.85
CA PHE A 4 8.32 0.24 22.32
C PHE A 4 7.62 -0.69 23.34
N GLY A 5 8.11 -0.79 24.58
CA GLY A 5 7.49 -1.59 25.64
C GLY A 5 7.82 -3.08 25.63
N PHE A 6 8.80 -3.52 24.84
CA PHE A 6 9.24 -4.91 24.85
C PHE A 6 9.95 -5.25 26.17
N GLY A 7 9.56 -6.38 26.78
CA GLY A 7 10.18 -6.86 28.02
C GLY A 7 11.68 -7.16 27.87
N GLU A 8 12.40 -7.05 28.98
CA GLU A 8 13.86 -7.18 29.02
C GLU A 8 14.34 -8.55 28.51
N LYS A 9 13.66 -9.62 28.92
CA LYS A 9 13.94 -11.00 28.45
C LYS A 9 13.87 -11.12 26.92
N TRP A 10 12.88 -10.50 26.30
CA TRP A 10 12.74 -10.50 24.84
C TRP A 10 13.86 -9.70 24.17
N CYS A 11 14.18 -8.53 24.71
CA CYS A 11 15.29 -7.71 24.20
C CYS A 11 16.62 -8.47 24.28
N MET A 12 16.87 -9.21 25.37
CA MET A 12 18.06 -10.06 25.51
C MET A 12 18.10 -11.16 24.46
N TRP A 13 17.00 -11.88 24.20
CA TRP A 13 16.97 -12.92 23.16
C TRP A 13 17.32 -12.37 21.78
N ILE A 14 16.73 -11.23 21.40
CA ILE A 14 17.05 -10.58 20.14
C ILE A 14 18.53 -10.19 20.09
N GLN A 15 19.04 -9.59 21.17
CA GLN A 15 20.44 -9.20 21.25
C GLN A 15 21.38 -10.41 21.12
N SER A 16 21.08 -11.53 21.78
CA SER A 16 21.83 -12.78 21.66
C SER A 16 21.81 -13.30 20.23
N CYS A 17 20.65 -13.32 19.55
CA CYS A 17 20.55 -13.75 18.16
C CYS A 17 21.41 -12.90 17.21
N LEU A 18 21.46 -11.58 17.43
CA LEU A 18 22.29 -10.67 16.61
C LEU A 18 23.78 -10.89 16.89
N GLN A 19 24.15 -11.04 18.17
CA GLN A 19 25.53 -11.23 18.61
C GLN A 19 26.10 -12.62 18.32
N SER A 20 25.26 -13.65 18.16
CA SER A 20 25.72 -15.01 17.87
C SER A 20 25.76 -15.34 16.38
N SER A 21 25.39 -14.41 15.50
CA SER A 21 25.28 -14.69 14.06
C SER A 21 26.64 -14.75 13.37
N ARG A 22 26.93 -15.90 12.72
CA ARG A 22 28.15 -16.14 11.95
C ARG A 22 27.82 -16.53 10.51
N GLY A 23 28.77 -16.36 9.61
CA GLY A 23 28.65 -16.81 8.23
C GLY A 23 29.98 -17.14 7.57
N SER A 24 29.91 -17.86 6.46
CA SER A 24 31.03 -18.18 5.58
C SER A 24 30.66 -17.84 4.14
N VAL A 25 31.66 -17.53 3.31
CA VAL A 25 31.48 -17.29 1.88
C VAL A 25 31.93 -18.53 1.11
N ILE A 26 31.20 -18.90 0.06
CA ILE A 26 31.65 -19.97 -0.83
C ILE A 26 32.56 -19.35 -1.88
N MET A 27 33.85 -19.70 -1.85
CA MET A 27 34.80 -19.36 -2.90
C MET A 27 35.25 -20.64 -3.60
N ASN A 28 35.16 -20.67 -4.93
CA ASN A 28 35.57 -21.83 -5.75
C ASN A 28 34.95 -23.17 -5.29
N ARG A 29 33.67 -23.16 -4.89
CA ARG A 29 32.93 -24.32 -4.35
C ARG A 29 33.42 -24.85 -3.00
N SER A 30 34.30 -24.12 -2.32
CA SER A 30 34.75 -24.39 -0.95
C SER A 30 34.31 -23.28 0.00
N HIS A 31 33.93 -23.62 1.24
CA HIS A 31 33.58 -22.63 2.25
C HIS A 31 34.84 -21.97 2.82
N THR A 32 34.80 -20.66 3.03
CA THR A 32 35.79 -19.96 3.86
C THR A 32 35.58 -20.28 5.34
N GLU A 33 36.54 -19.87 6.17
CA GLU A 33 36.33 -19.84 7.61
C GLU A 33 35.13 -18.94 7.99
N GLU A 34 34.47 -19.30 9.10
CA GLU A 34 33.33 -18.54 9.60
C GLU A 34 33.76 -17.26 10.31
N PHE A 35 33.19 -16.14 9.87
CA PHE A 35 33.36 -14.84 10.51
C PHE A 35 32.07 -14.38 11.19
N GLN A 36 32.22 -13.52 12.19
CA GLN A 36 31.13 -12.92 12.95
C GLN A 36 30.49 -11.78 12.17
N PHE A 37 29.16 -11.70 12.14
CA PHE A 37 28.47 -10.52 11.62
C PHE A 37 28.37 -9.44 12.71
N TYR A 38 28.86 -8.24 12.39
CA TYR A 38 28.74 -7.05 13.27
C TYR A 38 27.57 -6.14 12.88
N LYS A 39 27.12 -6.23 11.63
CA LYS A 39 26.02 -5.42 11.07
C LYS A 39 25.23 -6.27 10.09
N GLY A 40 23.95 -5.94 9.95
CA GLY A 40 23.04 -6.59 9.02
C GLY A 40 22.29 -7.75 9.65
N LEU A 41 21.22 -8.15 8.97
CA LEU A 41 20.37 -9.28 9.34
C LEU A 41 20.44 -10.30 8.21
N LYS A 42 20.34 -11.59 8.55
CA LYS A 42 20.37 -12.65 7.54
C LYS A 42 19.15 -12.53 6.62
N GLN A 43 19.38 -12.51 5.32
CA GLN A 43 18.31 -12.48 4.32
C GLN A 43 17.56 -13.83 4.34
N GLY A 44 16.23 -13.78 4.33
CA GLY A 44 15.37 -14.97 4.41
C GLY A 44 15.12 -15.49 5.82
N ASP A 45 15.66 -14.83 6.86
CA ASP A 45 15.30 -15.10 8.25
C ASP A 45 13.96 -14.42 8.60
N SER A 46 13.05 -15.16 9.23
CA SER A 46 11.72 -14.67 9.63
C SER A 46 11.78 -13.57 10.70
N LEU A 47 12.84 -13.55 11.51
CA LEU A 47 13.06 -12.50 12.50
C LEU A 47 13.46 -11.18 11.86
N SER A 48 14.17 -11.24 10.73
CA SER A 48 14.67 -10.06 10.01
C SER A 48 13.54 -9.14 9.57
N LEU A 49 12.45 -9.71 9.04
CA LEU A 49 11.29 -8.95 8.60
C LEU A 49 10.61 -8.20 9.76
N PHE A 50 10.48 -8.87 10.92
CA PHE A 50 9.90 -8.25 12.11
C PHE A 50 10.75 -7.08 12.64
N LEU A 51 12.07 -7.27 12.73
CA LEU A 51 12.99 -6.22 13.14
C LEU A 51 12.98 -5.05 12.16
N PHE A 52 12.86 -5.33 10.87
CA PHE A 52 12.75 -4.31 9.84
C PHE A 52 11.49 -3.46 9.98
N ILE A 53 10.33 -4.09 10.24
CA ILE A 53 9.07 -3.39 10.52
C ILE A 53 9.21 -2.48 11.75
N LEU A 54 9.89 -2.94 12.81
CA LEU A 54 10.12 -2.10 14.00
C LEU A 54 10.99 -0.88 13.70
N VAL A 55 12.01 -1.02 12.85
CA VAL A 55 12.84 0.10 12.40
C VAL A 55 12.00 1.08 11.56
N MET A 56 11.21 0.58 10.60
CA MET A 56 10.32 1.43 9.80
C MET A 56 9.27 2.16 10.64
N LYS A 57 8.73 1.50 11.67
CA LYS A 57 7.81 2.16 12.63
C LYS A 57 8.52 3.27 13.42
N SER A 58 9.78 3.07 13.80
CA SER A 58 10.57 4.13 14.44
C SER A 58 10.82 5.31 13.48
N LEU A 59 11.07 5.02 12.20
CA LEU A 59 11.25 6.03 11.16
C LEU A 59 9.96 6.81 10.90
N HIS A 60 8.81 6.13 10.83
CA HIS A 60 7.48 6.74 10.77
C HIS A 60 7.28 7.76 11.88
N ILE A 61 7.47 7.35 13.15
CA ILE A 61 7.28 8.21 14.32
C ILE A 61 8.24 9.41 14.28
N SER A 62 9.50 9.17 13.91
CA SER A 62 10.50 10.23 13.81
C SER A 62 10.13 11.25 12.74
N PHE A 63 9.64 10.79 11.59
CA PHE A 63 9.21 11.66 10.51
C PHE A 63 7.91 12.39 10.81
N GLN A 64 6.96 11.75 11.50
CA GLN A 64 5.73 12.39 11.94
C GLN A 64 6.03 13.63 12.80
N ARG A 65 7.00 13.53 13.72
CA ARG A 65 7.45 14.69 14.51
C ARG A 65 7.96 15.84 13.64
N VAL A 66 8.61 15.56 12.50
CA VAL A 66 9.08 16.58 11.54
C VAL A 66 7.90 17.26 10.85
N VAL A 67 6.85 16.49 10.53
CA VAL A 67 5.59 17.03 9.98
C VAL A 67 4.87 17.90 11.03
N ASP A 68 4.77 17.42 12.27
CA ASP A 68 4.05 18.10 13.35
C ASP A 68 4.66 19.46 13.70
N VAL A 69 5.99 19.59 13.62
CA VAL A 69 6.68 20.89 13.82
C VAL A 69 6.69 21.79 12.57
N GLY A 70 5.95 21.42 11.52
CA GLY A 70 5.83 22.20 10.29
C GLY A 70 7.11 22.27 9.45
N LEU A 71 8.07 21.38 9.68
CA LEU A 71 9.30 21.32 8.89
C LEU A 71 9.09 20.60 7.55
N PHE A 72 8.06 19.77 7.45
CA PHE A 72 7.69 19.06 6.23
C PHE A 72 6.20 19.21 5.95
N LYS A 73 5.84 19.56 4.72
CA LYS A 73 4.44 19.62 4.27
C LYS A 73 4.22 18.55 3.21
N GLY A 74 3.32 17.61 3.48
CA GLY A 74 3.01 16.52 2.55
C GLY A 74 2.34 17.00 1.26
N THR A 75 2.23 16.08 0.31
CA THR A 75 1.48 16.29 -0.93
C THR A 75 0.01 15.93 -0.71
N GLU A 76 -0.89 16.84 -1.05
CA GLU A 76 -2.33 16.60 -1.02
C GLU A 76 -2.71 15.68 -2.20
N LEU A 77 -3.08 14.43 -1.92
CA LEU A 77 -3.44 13.43 -2.94
C LEU A 77 -4.93 13.49 -3.32
N ALA A 78 -5.77 13.84 -2.34
CA ALA A 78 -7.22 14.02 -2.45
C ALA A 78 -7.68 15.02 -1.39
N HIS A 79 -8.96 15.45 -1.41
CA HIS A 79 -9.51 16.59 -0.66
C HIS A 79 -9.41 16.54 0.89
N SER A 80 -8.74 15.54 1.46
CA SER A 80 -8.41 15.42 2.89
C SER A 80 -7.24 14.46 3.20
N LEU A 81 -6.55 13.93 2.18
CA LEU A 81 -5.46 12.96 2.37
C LEU A 81 -4.11 13.61 2.07
N ASN A 82 -3.33 13.85 3.11
CA ASN A 82 -1.94 14.29 2.99
C ASN A 82 -1.02 13.08 3.03
N LEU A 83 -0.27 12.88 1.95
CA LEU A 83 0.76 11.85 1.89
C LEU A 83 2.13 12.48 2.16
N TYR A 84 2.84 11.96 3.15
CA TYR A 84 4.17 12.46 3.54
C TYR A 84 5.28 11.44 3.22
N HIS A 85 4.96 10.16 3.35
CA HIS A 85 5.90 9.07 3.12
C HIS A 85 5.18 7.75 2.79
N MET A 86 5.88 6.85 2.12
CA MET A 86 5.49 5.49 1.83
C MET A 86 6.64 4.56 2.16
N PHE A 87 6.35 3.47 2.87
CA PHE A 87 7.31 2.42 3.19
C PHE A 87 6.85 1.12 2.56
N TYR A 88 7.75 0.44 1.86
CA TYR A 88 7.51 -0.89 1.32
C TYR A 88 8.78 -1.72 1.44
N ALA A 89 8.73 -2.82 2.19
CA ALA A 89 9.92 -3.60 2.52
C ALA A 89 11.06 -2.66 2.94
N ASP A 90 12.21 -2.71 2.29
CA ASP A 90 13.38 -1.87 2.53
C ASP A 90 13.35 -0.47 1.91
N ASP A 91 12.35 -0.17 1.09
CA ASP A 91 12.21 1.11 0.42
C ASP A 91 11.40 2.13 1.23
N ALA A 92 11.91 3.36 1.27
CA ALA A 92 11.23 4.52 1.85
C ALA A 92 11.22 5.69 0.88
N ILE A 93 10.03 6.18 0.55
CA ILE A 93 9.84 7.36 -0.31
C ILE A 93 9.19 8.44 0.53
N PHE A 94 9.77 9.64 0.55
CA PHE A 94 9.21 10.82 1.20
C PHE A 94 8.76 11.82 0.13
N MET A 95 7.52 12.29 0.20
CA MET A 95 6.91 13.15 -0.81
C MET A 95 6.30 14.39 -0.16
N GLY A 96 6.69 15.58 -0.62
CA GLY A 96 6.18 16.82 -0.06
C GLY A 96 6.92 18.06 -0.55
N GLN A 97 6.51 19.22 -0.05
CA GLN A 97 7.14 20.51 -0.33
C GLN A 97 8.21 20.81 0.73
N TRP A 98 9.41 21.19 0.28
CA TRP A 98 10.49 21.63 1.14
C TRP A 98 11.17 22.87 0.59
N LYS A 99 11.83 23.63 1.47
CA LYS A 99 12.89 24.57 1.09
C LYS A 99 14.22 23.82 1.16
N ASP A 100 15.12 24.04 0.21
CA ASP A 100 16.40 23.33 0.10
C ASP A 100 17.20 23.28 1.41
N ASP A 101 17.19 24.36 2.19
CA ASP A 101 17.89 24.45 3.48
C ASP A 101 17.25 23.58 4.58
N LYS A 102 15.96 23.26 4.46
CA LYS A 102 15.23 22.41 5.42
C LYS A 102 15.47 20.93 5.19
N VAL A 103 15.83 20.50 3.98
CA VAL A 103 16.14 19.08 3.69
C VAL A 103 17.38 18.64 4.45
N LYS A 104 18.43 19.48 4.48
CA LYS A 104 19.64 19.21 5.25
C LYS A 104 19.37 19.11 6.75
N GLN A 105 18.54 20.01 7.29
CA GLN A 105 18.17 19.98 8.71
C GLN A 105 17.32 18.74 9.06
N ALA A 106 16.38 18.35 8.18
CA ALA A 106 15.56 17.17 8.37
C ALA A 106 16.40 15.88 8.29
N ALA A 107 17.29 15.76 7.29
CA ALA A 107 18.20 14.64 7.16
C ALA A 107 19.13 14.51 8.36
N ALA A 108 19.71 15.63 8.84
CA ALA A 108 20.55 15.65 10.04
C ALA A 108 19.78 15.18 11.29
N LYS A 109 18.51 15.59 11.46
CA LYS A 109 17.66 15.13 12.57
C LYS A 109 17.35 13.64 12.55
N ILE A 110 17.36 13.01 11.36
CA ILE A 110 17.11 11.58 11.17
C ILE A 110 18.45 10.80 11.13
N GLY A 111 19.59 11.49 11.17
CA GLY A 111 20.93 10.87 11.10
C GLY A 111 21.33 10.45 9.68
N CYS A 112 20.76 11.07 8.65
CA CYS A 112 21.02 10.78 7.25
C CYS A 112 21.86 11.88 6.59
N ASN A 113 22.68 11.50 5.61
CA ASN A 113 23.37 12.44 4.73
C ASN A 113 22.47 12.83 3.55
N THR A 114 22.57 14.08 3.11
CA THR A 114 21.89 14.56 1.89
C THR A 114 22.82 14.44 0.68
N LEU A 115 22.34 13.82 -0.39
CA LEU A 115 22.99 13.84 -1.70
C LEU A 115 22.15 14.67 -2.67
N LYS A 116 22.81 15.58 -3.40
CA LYS A 116 22.19 16.30 -4.52
C LYS A 116 22.48 15.54 -5.81
N THR A 117 21.47 15.35 -6.65
CA THR A 117 21.65 14.81 -7.99
C THR A 117 22.24 15.87 -8.91
N PRO A 118 23.13 15.49 -9.86
CA PRO A 118 23.63 14.13 -10.09
C PRO A 118 24.75 13.69 -9.13
N PHE A 119 24.79 12.41 -8.77
CA PHE A 119 25.89 11.80 -8.01
C PHE A 119 26.22 10.40 -8.54
N SER A 120 27.42 9.89 -8.26
CA SER A 120 27.83 8.53 -8.65
C SER A 120 27.69 7.58 -7.46
N ASN A 121 26.95 6.49 -7.63
CA ASN A 121 26.83 5.41 -6.66
C ASN A 121 27.28 4.09 -7.30
N LEU A 122 28.29 3.44 -6.73
CA LEU A 122 28.88 2.19 -7.26
C LEU A 122 29.22 2.28 -8.76
N GLY A 123 29.76 3.43 -9.20
CA GLY A 123 30.11 3.67 -10.60
C GLY A 123 28.95 4.08 -11.51
N LEU A 124 27.69 4.01 -11.05
CA LEU A 124 26.52 4.43 -11.80
C LEU A 124 26.15 5.89 -11.48
N LYS A 125 26.01 6.72 -12.53
CA LYS A 125 25.65 8.14 -12.41
C LYS A 125 24.14 8.26 -12.17
N VAL A 126 23.73 8.48 -10.93
CA VAL A 126 22.34 8.70 -10.51
C VAL A 126 21.99 10.17 -10.72
N GLY A 127 20.90 10.44 -11.46
CA GLY A 127 20.37 11.79 -11.69
C GLY A 127 21.10 12.68 -12.72
N GLY A 128 22.08 12.18 -13.47
CA GLY A 128 22.68 12.91 -14.61
C GLY A 128 21.73 12.98 -15.81
N CYS A 129 21.77 14.03 -16.64
CA CYS A 129 20.83 14.24 -17.76
C CYS A 129 20.64 13.06 -18.74
N SER A 130 21.62 12.14 -18.81
CA SER A 130 21.65 10.93 -19.64
C SER A 130 21.44 9.62 -18.86
N SER A 131 21.25 9.67 -17.53
CA SER A 131 21.06 8.48 -16.71
C SER A 131 19.66 7.88 -16.91
N LEU A 132 19.53 6.57 -16.67
CA LEU A 132 18.27 5.84 -16.82
C LEU A 132 17.17 6.46 -15.94
N TRP A 133 17.51 6.89 -14.72
CA TRP A 133 16.62 7.63 -13.83
C TRP A 133 16.26 9.03 -14.34
N ALA A 134 17.17 9.78 -14.96
CA ALA A 134 16.82 11.06 -15.57
C ALA A 134 15.95 10.89 -16.82
N ARG A 135 16.13 9.80 -17.59
CA ARG A 135 15.24 9.45 -18.70
C ARG A 135 13.85 9.06 -18.20
N VAL A 136 13.76 8.29 -17.11
CA VAL A 136 12.51 7.94 -16.44
C VAL A 136 11.82 9.18 -15.86
N ILE A 137 12.54 10.05 -15.13
CA ILE A 137 11.99 11.29 -14.58
C ILE A 137 11.58 12.27 -15.69
N LYS A 138 12.36 12.41 -16.77
CA LYS A 138 11.97 13.23 -17.94
C LYS A 138 10.79 12.64 -18.70
N ALA A 139 10.67 11.31 -18.77
CA ALA A 139 9.51 10.64 -19.35
C ALA A 139 8.25 10.83 -18.49
N LEU A 140 8.40 10.86 -17.16
CA LEU A 140 7.29 11.04 -16.21
C LEU A 140 6.89 12.52 -16.01
N HIS A 141 7.84 13.47 -16.11
CA HIS A 141 7.62 14.88 -15.72
C HIS A 141 7.99 15.92 -16.80
N GLY A 142 8.47 15.50 -17.99
CA GLY A 142 8.97 16.39 -19.04
C GLY A 142 10.42 16.87 -18.82
N TYR A 143 11.02 17.49 -19.84
CA TYR A 143 12.45 17.89 -19.85
C TYR A 143 12.81 18.97 -18.81
N ASP A 144 11.79 19.68 -18.33
CA ASP A 144 11.82 20.90 -17.53
C ASP A 144 11.09 20.73 -16.18
N GLY A 145 10.62 19.52 -15.84
CA GLY A 145 10.00 19.16 -14.56
C GLY A 145 8.66 19.86 -14.25
N LYS A 146 8.22 20.80 -15.10
CA LYS A 146 6.93 21.51 -15.13
C LYS A 146 6.35 21.90 -13.76
N ILE A 147 7.18 22.37 -12.85
CA ILE A 147 6.73 22.99 -11.60
C ILE A 147 6.10 24.36 -11.93
N GLY A 148 4.77 24.44 -11.88
CA GLY A 148 4.02 25.71 -11.98
C GLY A 148 3.01 25.83 -13.14
N GLN A 149 2.90 24.85 -14.04
CA GLN A 149 1.88 24.85 -15.10
C GLN A 149 0.82 23.75 -14.86
N LYS A 150 -0.45 24.04 -15.16
CA LYS A 150 -1.54 23.04 -15.13
C LYS A 150 -1.33 22.03 -16.25
N VAL A 151 -0.90 20.82 -15.90
CA VAL A 151 -0.78 19.70 -16.83
C VAL A 151 -2.10 18.94 -16.86
N LYS A 152 -2.68 18.73 -18.06
CA LYS A 152 -3.61 17.61 -18.30
C LYS A 152 -2.75 16.35 -18.31
N SER A 153 -2.82 15.58 -17.22
CA SER A 153 -2.06 14.34 -17.01
C SER A 153 -2.31 13.33 -18.12
N CYS A 154 -1.27 12.95 -18.85
CA CYS A 154 -1.24 11.74 -19.67
C CYS A 154 -0.23 10.80 -18.99
N TYR A 155 -0.75 9.77 -18.32
CA TYR A 155 -0.11 8.68 -17.56
C TYR A 155 0.27 8.91 -16.07
N PRO A 156 0.00 7.91 -15.19
CA PRO A 156 -0.29 8.13 -13.77
C PRO A 156 0.90 7.77 -12.85
N SER A 157 1.07 8.50 -11.75
CA SER A 157 1.97 8.12 -10.64
C SER A 157 1.50 6.83 -9.96
N LEU A 158 2.38 6.11 -9.24
CA LEU A 158 2.06 4.88 -8.48
C LEU A 158 0.82 5.00 -7.55
N CYS A 159 0.54 6.20 -7.04
CA CYS A 159 -0.69 6.48 -6.30
C CYS A 159 -1.95 6.57 -7.19
N LEU A 160 -1.81 7.12 -8.38
CA LEU A 160 -2.86 7.06 -9.40
C LEU A 160 -3.03 5.63 -9.92
N ASP A 161 -1.99 4.78 -9.93
CA ASP A 161 -2.16 3.34 -10.22
C ASP A 161 -2.97 2.65 -9.11
N ILE A 162 -2.72 2.97 -7.84
CA ILE A 162 -3.56 2.49 -6.72
C ILE A 162 -5.00 3.01 -6.85
N ILE A 163 -5.18 4.29 -7.19
CA ILE A 163 -6.52 4.87 -7.41
C ILE A 163 -7.19 4.21 -8.61
N HIS A 164 -6.45 3.95 -9.70
CA HIS A 164 -6.95 3.29 -10.89
C HIS A 164 -7.30 1.83 -10.62
N GLU A 165 -6.54 1.13 -9.78
CA GLU A 165 -6.89 -0.20 -9.28
C GLU A 165 -8.16 -0.15 -8.42
N VAL A 166 -8.29 0.83 -7.52
CA VAL A 166 -9.51 1.05 -6.73
C VAL A 166 -10.71 1.37 -7.63
N GLU A 167 -10.53 2.18 -8.67
CA GLU A 167 -11.55 2.49 -9.68
C GLU A 167 -11.88 1.28 -10.55
N MET A 168 -10.89 0.44 -10.86
CA MET A 168 -11.05 -0.81 -11.59
C MET A 168 -11.84 -1.83 -10.76
N PHE A 169 -11.53 -1.96 -9.47
CA PHE A 169 -12.37 -2.77 -8.56
C PHE A 169 -13.79 -2.24 -8.49
N LYS A 170 -13.97 -0.91 -8.47
CA LYS A 170 -15.29 -0.29 -8.49
C LYS A 170 -16.06 -0.57 -9.78
N SER A 171 -15.40 -0.57 -10.94
CA SER A 171 -16.04 -0.95 -12.22
C SER A 171 -16.44 -2.42 -12.26
N HIS A 172 -15.76 -3.27 -11.50
CA HIS A 172 -16.12 -4.67 -11.28
C HIS A 172 -17.07 -4.85 -10.08
N GLY A 173 -17.67 -3.80 -9.53
CA GLY A 173 -18.69 -3.91 -8.48
C GLY A 173 -18.17 -3.97 -7.03
N ILE A 174 -16.86 -3.83 -6.82
CA ILE A 174 -16.24 -3.74 -5.49
C ILE A 174 -15.89 -2.28 -5.19
N ASP A 175 -16.78 -1.55 -4.52
CA ASP A 175 -16.52 -0.16 -4.10
C ASP A 175 -15.78 -0.10 -2.76
N LEU A 176 -14.45 -0.15 -2.83
CA LEU A 176 -13.56 -0.13 -1.66
C LEU A 176 -13.74 1.09 -0.75
N VAL A 177 -13.97 2.26 -1.35
CA VAL A 177 -14.09 3.53 -0.61
C VAL A 177 -15.37 3.53 0.23
N SER A 178 -16.43 2.87 -0.25
CA SER A 178 -17.69 2.73 0.48
C SER A 178 -17.56 1.91 1.79
N LEU A 179 -16.54 1.07 1.89
CA LEU A 179 -16.29 0.20 3.05
C LEU A 179 -15.51 0.91 4.16
N ILE A 180 -14.95 2.09 3.85
CA ILE A 180 -14.22 2.93 4.79
C ILE A 180 -15.21 3.96 5.35
N LEU A 181 -15.79 3.66 6.49
CA LEU A 181 -16.80 4.49 7.14
C LEU A 181 -16.12 5.41 8.17
N SER A 182 -16.53 6.67 8.25
CA SER A 182 -16.08 7.54 9.34
C SER A 182 -16.99 7.36 10.56
N LYS A 183 -16.37 7.15 11.72
CA LYS A 183 -17.01 7.23 13.03
C LYS A 183 -16.64 8.57 13.65
N LEU A 184 -17.63 9.44 13.72
CA LEU A 184 -17.48 10.81 14.19
C LEU A 184 -17.04 10.84 15.66
N GLY A 185 -15.94 11.54 15.94
CA GLY A 185 -15.49 11.91 17.27
C GLY A 185 -15.72 13.40 17.49
N ASN A 186 -14.64 14.17 17.53
CA ASN A 186 -14.66 15.62 17.71
C ASN A 186 -14.95 16.38 16.42
N GLY A 187 -14.92 15.72 15.25
CA GLY A 187 -15.27 16.30 13.96
C GLY A 187 -14.20 17.18 13.32
N ALA A 188 -13.03 17.33 13.94
CA ALA A 188 -11.98 18.25 13.48
C ALA A 188 -11.19 17.74 12.27
N ASN A 189 -11.22 16.43 12.00
CA ASN A 189 -10.46 15.79 10.91
C ASN A 189 -11.37 15.25 9.80
N THR A 190 -12.67 15.52 9.87
CA THR A 190 -13.66 14.98 8.95
C THR A 190 -14.36 16.11 8.22
N SER A 191 -14.32 16.10 6.88
CA SER A 191 -15.02 17.10 6.06
C SER A 191 -16.53 16.96 6.21
N PHE A 192 -17.21 18.09 6.45
CA PHE A 192 -18.66 18.14 6.55
C PHE A 192 -19.35 17.73 5.25
N TRP A 193 -18.79 18.09 4.10
CA TRP A 193 -19.42 17.90 2.79
C TRP A 193 -18.97 16.65 2.06
N GLU A 194 -17.68 16.34 2.12
CA GLU A 194 -17.08 15.32 1.25
C GLU A 194 -17.12 13.92 1.86
N VAL A 195 -17.15 13.79 3.20
CA VAL A 195 -17.14 12.50 3.88
C VAL A 195 -18.56 12.03 4.21
N ALA A 196 -18.80 10.73 4.09
CA ALA A 196 -20.02 10.05 4.52
C ALA A 196 -20.02 9.79 6.04
N TRP A 197 -20.13 10.85 6.84
CA TRP A 197 -20.09 10.75 8.31
C TRP A 197 -21.45 10.49 8.95
N HIS A 198 -22.54 10.61 8.19
CA HIS A 198 -23.90 10.26 8.61
C HIS A 198 -24.49 9.19 7.69
N ARG A 199 -24.30 7.91 8.05
CA ARG A 199 -24.93 6.69 7.47
C ARG A 199 -25.32 6.83 5.98
N GLY A 200 -24.41 6.48 5.08
CA GLY A 200 -24.70 6.39 3.64
C GLY A 200 -23.80 7.31 2.82
N SER A 201 -24.39 8.17 2.00
CA SER A 201 -23.65 9.04 1.07
C SER A 201 -23.22 10.37 1.72
N SER A 202 -22.19 11.01 1.16
CA SER A 202 -21.71 12.31 1.64
C SER A 202 -22.76 13.42 1.45
N PHE A 203 -22.71 14.46 2.29
CA PHE A 203 -23.67 15.56 2.22
C PHE A 203 -23.59 16.34 0.91
N LYS A 204 -22.44 16.36 0.24
CA LYS A 204 -22.31 16.92 -1.11
C LYS A 204 -23.19 16.19 -2.14
N SER A 205 -23.26 14.86 -2.05
CA SER A 205 -24.08 14.05 -2.95
C SER A 205 -25.58 14.18 -2.64
N LEU A 206 -25.93 14.28 -1.35
CA LEU A 206 -27.32 14.39 -0.89
C LEU A 206 -27.90 15.80 -1.09
N PHE A 207 -27.06 16.84 -0.90
CA PHE A 207 -27.48 18.24 -0.92
C PHE A 207 -26.64 19.09 -1.88
N PRO A 208 -26.60 18.77 -3.18
CA PRO A 208 -25.70 19.41 -4.15
C PRO A 208 -25.98 20.91 -4.34
N ARG A 209 -27.23 21.36 -4.13
CA ARG A 209 -27.58 22.78 -4.26
C ARG A 209 -27.05 23.59 -3.09
N LEU A 210 -27.11 23.05 -1.88
CA LEU A 210 -26.49 23.67 -0.71
C LEU A 210 -24.97 23.64 -0.80
N TYR A 211 -24.40 22.51 -1.23
CA TYR A 211 -22.97 22.42 -1.46
C TYR A 211 -22.53 23.50 -2.44
N ALA A 212 -23.30 23.81 -3.50
CA ALA A 212 -22.97 24.91 -4.41
C ALA A 212 -22.96 26.30 -3.75
N LEU A 213 -23.77 26.53 -2.71
CA LEU A 213 -23.81 27.78 -1.94
C LEU A 213 -22.67 27.92 -0.93
N GLU A 214 -22.11 26.81 -0.45
CA GLU A 214 -21.01 26.78 0.52
C GLU A 214 -19.78 27.57 0.02
N THR A 215 -19.25 28.49 0.82
CA THR A 215 -18.00 29.18 0.51
C THR A 215 -16.79 28.37 0.97
N GLN A 216 -16.91 27.66 2.09
CA GLN A 216 -15.86 26.86 2.67
C GLN A 216 -16.07 25.37 2.34
N LYS A 217 -15.73 24.95 1.12
CA LYS A 217 -15.97 23.56 0.65
C LYS A 217 -15.26 22.49 1.50
N LYS A 218 -14.12 22.85 2.09
CA LYS A 218 -13.28 21.98 2.92
C LYS A 218 -13.55 22.11 4.42
N ILE A 219 -14.62 22.80 4.83
CA ILE A 219 -14.95 22.96 6.25
C ILE A 219 -15.13 21.59 6.92
N ASP A 220 -14.50 21.43 8.09
CA ASP A 220 -14.65 20.26 8.93
C ASP A 220 -15.96 20.33 9.74
N ILE A 221 -16.38 19.20 10.30
CA ILE A 221 -17.65 19.10 11.02
C ILE A 221 -17.63 19.93 12.29
N ALA A 222 -16.53 19.93 13.06
CA ALA A 222 -16.43 20.68 14.31
C ALA A 222 -16.64 22.18 14.07
N SER A 223 -15.91 22.73 13.11
CA SER A 223 -16.03 24.12 12.69
C SER A 223 -17.44 24.43 12.18
N LYS A 224 -18.00 23.57 11.31
CA LYS A 224 -19.33 23.79 10.74
C LYS A 224 -20.44 23.79 11.80
N LEU A 225 -20.38 22.89 12.77
CA LEU A 225 -21.38 22.77 13.85
C LEU A 225 -21.18 23.80 14.97
N SER A 226 -19.98 24.38 15.09
CA SER A 226 -19.71 25.47 16.05
C SER A 226 -20.35 26.81 15.64
N HIS A 227 -20.72 26.97 14.38
CA HIS A 227 -21.39 28.17 13.90
C HIS A 227 -22.80 28.30 14.49
N SER A 228 -23.29 29.54 14.60
CA SER A 228 -24.66 29.83 15.05
C SER A 228 -25.75 29.24 14.15
N GLY A 229 -25.40 28.87 12.91
CA GLY A 229 -26.28 28.20 11.97
C GLY A 229 -25.52 27.53 10.83
N LEU A 230 -26.13 26.50 10.24
CA LEU A 230 -25.54 25.73 9.13
C LEU A 230 -25.42 26.54 7.82
N ASP A 231 -26.12 27.66 7.71
CA ASP A 231 -26.12 28.57 6.56
C ASP A 231 -25.10 29.72 6.68
N VAL A 232 -24.45 29.90 7.82
CA VAL A 232 -23.52 31.02 8.08
C VAL A 232 -22.38 31.09 7.06
N SER A 233 -21.83 29.95 6.64
CA SER A 233 -20.75 29.90 5.65
C SER A 233 -21.24 29.85 4.20
N PHE A 234 -22.55 29.96 3.96
CA PHE A 234 -23.08 30.05 2.60
C PHE A 234 -22.89 31.46 2.06
N ARG A 235 -22.62 31.55 0.75
CA ARG A 235 -22.50 32.86 0.05
C ARG A 235 -23.78 33.69 0.09
N ARG A 236 -24.92 33.02 0.33
CA ARG A 236 -26.25 33.60 0.57
C ARG A 236 -27.16 32.56 1.24
N PRO A 237 -28.23 32.98 1.92
CA PRO A 237 -29.25 32.06 2.42
C PRO A 237 -29.89 31.21 1.30
N PRO A 238 -30.32 29.97 1.60
CA PRO A 238 -31.14 29.16 0.70
C PRO A 238 -32.42 29.91 0.30
N ARG A 239 -32.71 29.96 -1.00
CA ARG A 239 -33.94 30.55 -1.55
C ARG A 239 -34.99 29.46 -1.77
N GLY A 240 -36.24 29.85 -1.95
CA GLY A 240 -37.39 28.93 -2.09
C GLY A 240 -37.20 27.69 -2.98
N GLY A 241 -38.07 26.71 -2.81
CA GLY A 241 -38.05 25.46 -3.58
C GLY A 241 -36.98 24.49 -3.10
N VAL A 242 -36.21 23.91 -4.04
CA VAL A 242 -35.29 22.78 -3.77
C VAL A 242 -34.19 23.13 -2.76
N GLU A 243 -33.68 24.37 -2.72
CA GLU A 243 -32.65 24.74 -1.74
C GLU A 243 -33.20 24.67 -0.30
N ILE A 244 -34.42 25.18 -0.04
CA ILE A 244 -35.06 25.08 1.28
C ILE A 244 -35.35 23.63 1.67
N HIS A 245 -35.85 22.81 0.74
CA HIS A 245 -36.09 21.39 1.00
C HIS A 245 -34.80 20.65 1.38
N GLN A 246 -33.71 20.88 0.65
CA GLN A 246 -32.40 20.31 1.00
C GLN A 246 -31.92 20.83 2.35
N PHE A 247 -32.13 22.11 2.65
CA PHE A 247 -31.68 22.71 3.90
C PHE A 247 -32.41 22.15 5.12
N LYS A 248 -33.74 21.96 5.02
CA LYS A 248 -34.54 21.35 6.07
C LYS A 248 -34.10 19.89 6.33
N HIS A 249 -33.94 19.10 5.26
CA HIS A 249 -33.49 17.71 5.38
C HIS A 249 -32.05 17.61 5.93
N MET A 250 -31.16 18.53 5.55
CA MET A 250 -29.81 18.59 6.13
C MET A 250 -29.87 18.90 7.63
N LYS A 251 -30.73 19.85 8.06
CA LYS A 251 -30.94 20.14 9.48
C LYS A 251 -31.42 18.91 10.25
N GLU A 252 -32.43 18.21 9.74
CA GLU A 252 -32.97 16.99 10.35
C GLU A 252 -31.89 15.89 10.51
N LYS A 253 -30.97 15.76 9.55
CA LYS A 253 -29.85 14.82 9.66
C LYS A 253 -28.78 15.25 10.67
N VAL A 254 -28.56 16.55 10.82
CA VAL A 254 -27.58 17.08 11.78
C VAL A 254 -28.16 17.12 13.20
N GLU A 255 -29.48 17.17 13.32
CA GLU A 255 -30.20 17.18 14.59
C GLU A 255 -29.89 15.91 15.40
N GLY A 256 -29.42 16.08 16.63
CA GLY A 256 -28.98 14.97 17.49
C GLY A 256 -27.54 14.49 17.26
N CYS A 257 -26.78 15.11 16.36
CA CYS A 257 -25.35 14.85 16.23
C CYS A 257 -24.59 15.41 17.46
N ILE A 258 -24.00 14.53 18.26
CA ILE A 258 -23.19 14.88 19.43
C ILE A 258 -21.73 14.58 19.10
N LEU A 259 -20.89 15.61 19.17
CA LEU A 259 -19.44 15.46 19.05
C LEU A 259 -18.89 14.94 20.38
N ALA A 260 -18.07 13.90 20.31
CA ALA A 260 -17.36 13.37 21.46
C ALA A 260 -15.97 14.00 21.55
N ASP A 261 -15.45 14.22 22.76
CA ASP A 261 -14.07 14.68 22.97
C ASP A 261 -13.06 13.57 22.72
N MET A 262 -13.00 13.10 21.47
CA MET A 262 -12.06 12.09 21.00
C MET A 262 -11.79 12.29 19.51
N ILE A 263 -10.63 11.85 19.03
CA ILE A 263 -10.26 11.98 17.62
C ILE A 263 -11.20 11.14 16.74
N ASP A 264 -11.59 11.69 15.58
CA ASP A 264 -12.33 10.96 14.54
C ASP A 264 -11.63 9.66 14.15
N ARG A 265 -12.40 8.60 13.92
CA ARG A 265 -11.87 7.27 13.59
C ARG A 265 -12.46 6.75 12.30
N TRP A 266 -11.63 6.08 11.51
CA TRP A 266 -12.09 5.30 10.37
C TRP A 266 -12.43 3.88 10.79
N PHE A 267 -13.50 3.35 10.23
CA PHE A 267 -14.06 2.04 10.52
C PHE A 267 -14.16 1.23 9.23
N TRP A 268 -13.66 0.00 9.28
CA TRP A 268 -13.73 -0.96 8.18
C TRP A 268 -15.00 -1.81 8.28
N ALA A 269 -15.88 -1.72 7.28
CA ALA A 269 -17.23 -2.28 7.34
C ALA A 269 -17.32 -3.81 7.22
N LEU A 270 -16.23 -4.53 6.88
CA LEU A 270 -16.28 -5.97 6.61
C LEU A 270 -16.11 -6.88 7.82
N GLU A 271 -15.51 -6.38 8.91
CA GLU A 271 -15.29 -7.16 10.13
C GLU A 271 -15.87 -6.44 11.35
N GLY A 272 -16.45 -7.19 12.28
CA GLY A 272 -17.11 -6.64 13.47
C GLY A 272 -16.18 -5.86 14.43
N LEU A 273 -14.86 -5.95 14.23
CA LEU A 273 -13.86 -5.23 15.02
C LEU A 273 -13.57 -3.82 14.49
N GLY A 274 -13.98 -3.50 13.25
CA GLY A 274 -13.83 -2.16 12.68
C GLY A 274 -12.44 -1.76 12.21
N GLU A 275 -11.44 -2.63 12.36
CA GLU A 275 -10.08 -2.39 11.88
C GLU A 275 -9.89 -2.97 10.47
N PHE A 276 -9.10 -2.27 9.65
CA PHE A 276 -8.73 -2.78 8.33
C PHE A 276 -7.78 -3.97 8.47
N THR A 277 -8.12 -5.09 7.84
CA THR A 277 -7.25 -6.26 7.75
C THR A 277 -7.07 -6.69 6.31
N ILE A 278 -5.82 -6.99 5.91
CA ILE A 278 -5.53 -7.55 4.58
C ILE A 278 -6.30 -8.85 4.37
N LYS A 279 -6.53 -9.62 5.45
CA LYS A 279 -7.29 -10.87 5.43
C LYS A 279 -8.74 -10.65 4.97
N SER A 280 -9.46 -9.69 5.56
CA SER A 280 -10.86 -9.43 5.20
C SER A 280 -11.00 -8.88 3.79
N PHE A 281 -10.11 -7.95 3.41
CA PHE A 281 -10.07 -7.40 2.07
C PHE A 281 -9.80 -8.48 1.02
N ARG A 282 -8.79 -9.33 1.25
CA ARG A 282 -8.45 -10.43 0.34
C ARG A 282 -9.56 -11.45 0.24
N LYS A 283 -10.20 -11.80 1.37
CA LYS A 283 -11.36 -12.70 1.36
C LYS A 283 -12.50 -12.17 0.49
N MET A 284 -12.82 -10.88 0.59
CA MET A 284 -13.82 -10.25 -0.26
C MET A 284 -13.46 -10.36 -1.75
N ILE A 285 -12.22 -10.02 -2.11
CA ILE A 285 -11.77 -10.09 -3.51
C ILE A 285 -11.86 -11.55 -3.99
N ASP A 286 -11.38 -12.48 -3.19
CA ASP A 286 -11.37 -13.90 -3.52
C ASP A 286 -12.80 -14.44 -3.68
N ASP A 287 -13.72 -14.11 -2.77
CA ASP A 287 -15.14 -14.50 -2.83
C ASP A 287 -15.86 -13.89 -4.05
N PHE A 288 -15.40 -12.74 -4.55
CA PHE A 288 -15.96 -12.08 -5.73
C PHE A 288 -15.35 -12.55 -7.06
N MET A 289 -14.02 -12.72 -7.09
CA MET A 289 -13.25 -12.94 -8.32
C MET A 289 -12.96 -14.41 -8.61
N LEU A 290 -12.89 -15.26 -7.59
CA LEU A 290 -12.53 -16.66 -7.78
C LEU A 290 -13.78 -17.51 -8.01
N PRO A 291 -13.83 -18.34 -9.05
CA PRO A 291 -14.90 -19.31 -9.22
C PRO A 291 -14.92 -20.28 -8.04
N GLU A 292 -16.12 -20.69 -7.61
CA GLU A 292 -16.27 -21.73 -6.59
C GLU A 292 -15.55 -23.00 -7.04
N VAL A 293 -14.43 -23.30 -6.38
CA VAL A 293 -13.66 -24.50 -6.69
C VAL A 293 -14.38 -25.70 -6.08
N SER A 294 -14.80 -26.65 -6.91
CA SER A 294 -15.55 -27.85 -6.50
C SER A 294 -14.83 -28.73 -5.46
N SER A 295 -13.51 -28.55 -5.28
CA SER A 295 -12.75 -29.27 -4.24
C SER A 295 -11.74 -28.37 -3.52
N LYS A 296 -11.83 -28.34 -2.18
CA LYS A 296 -10.81 -27.70 -1.33
C LYS A 296 -9.51 -28.50 -1.42
N THR A 297 -8.38 -27.80 -1.62
CA THR A 297 -7.06 -28.44 -1.56
C THR A 297 -6.73 -28.79 -0.11
N ARG A 298 -6.44 -30.06 0.16
CA ARG A 298 -6.05 -30.55 1.50
C ARG A 298 -4.53 -30.61 1.61
N TRP A 299 -3.95 -29.74 2.43
CA TRP A 299 -2.52 -29.77 2.73
C TRP A 299 -2.21 -30.87 3.74
N ILE A 300 -1.18 -31.68 3.45
CA ILE A 300 -0.72 -32.74 4.35
C ILE A 300 0.26 -32.11 5.35
N LYS A 301 -0.11 -32.04 6.63
CA LYS A 301 0.74 -31.41 7.67
C LYS A 301 2.05 -32.15 7.93
N ALA A 302 2.11 -33.44 7.61
CA ALA A 302 3.28 -34.29 7.81
C ALA A 302 4.39 -34.08 6.76
N VAL A 303 4.11 -33.36 5.66
CA VAL A 303 5.11 -33.09 4.61
C VAL A 303 5.46 -31.62 4.57
N HIS A 304 6.71 -31.33 4.19
CA HIS A 304 7.19 -29.96 4.08
C HIS A 304 6.35 -29.15 3.08
N ILE A 305 6.14 -27.85 3.36
CA ILE A 305 5.26 -26.97 2.56
C ILE A 305 5.63 -26.95 1.08
N LYS A 306 6.92 -27.08 0.75
CA LYS A 306 7.40 -27.14 -0.64
C LYS A 306 6.86 -28.35 -1.41
N VAL A 307 6.75 -29.50 -0.76
CA VAL A 307 6.22 -30.75 -1.37
C VAL A 307 4.73 -30.59 -1.63
N ASN A 308 4.01 -30.07 -0.64
CA ASN A 308 2.61 -29.69 -0.74
C ASN A 308 2.38 -28.76 -1.95
N VAL A 309 3.08 -27.63 -2.03
CA VAL A 309 2.96 -26.66 -3.12
C VAL A 309 3.28 -27.28 -4.48
N HIS A 310 4.30 -28.15 -4.55
CA HIS A 310 4.64 -28.85 -5.78
C HIS A 310 3.51 -29.78 -6.24
N ALA A 311 2.97 -30.61 -5.35
CA ALA A 311 1.84 -31.49 -5.65
C ALA A 311 0.58 -30.70 -6.08
N TRP A 312 0.32 -29.56 -5.44
CA TRP A 312 -0.76 -28.67 -5.84
C TRP A 312 -0.57 -28.11 -7.26
N LYS A 313 0.66 -27.69 -7.61
CA LYS A 313 1.00 -27.26 -8.98
C LYS A 313 0.87 -28.40 -9.99
N VAL A 314 1.23 -29.63 -9.63
CA VAL A 314 1.02 -30.82 -10.50
C VAL A 314 -0.47 -31.01 -10.78
N LYS A 315 -1.31 -30.99 -9.72
CA LYS A 315 -2.77 -31.17 -9.83
C LYS A 315 -3.44 -30.12 -10.72
N LEU A 316 -2.96 -28.88 -10.68
CA LEU A 316 -3.50 -27.78 -11.49
C LEU A 316 -2.87 -27.69 -12.89
N ASP A 317 -2.00 -28.61 -13.28
CA ASP A 317 -1.18 -28.50 -14.50
C ASP A 317 -0.48 -27.13 -14.58
N GLY A 318 0.07 -26.67 -13.44
CA GLY A 318 0.66 -25.34 -13.27
C GLY A 318 2.20 -25.32 -13.27
N LEU A 319 2.84 -26.47 -13.49
CA LEU A 319 4.30 -26.53 -13.66
C LEU A 319 4.70 -25.99 -15.03
N PRO A 320 5.94 -25.47 -15.18
CA PRO A 320 6.45 -24.93 -16.45
C PRO A 320 6.83 -26.07 -17.42
N THR A 321 5.86 -26.89 -17.79
CA THR A 321 6.00 -27.88 -18.85
C THR A 321 6.00 -27.19 -20.20
N ARG A 322 6.56 -27.81 -21.24
CA ARG A 322 6.56 -27.21 -22.59
C ARG A 322 5.15 -26.89 -23.08
N LEU A 323 4.15 -27.71 -22.78
CA LEU A 323 2.75 -27.38 -23.08
C LEU A 323 2.29 -26.07 -22.42
N ASN A 324 2.61 -25.89 -21.13
CA ASN A 324 2.22 -24.68 -20.39
C ASN A 324 3.03 -23.45 -20.76
N ILE A 325 4.29 -23.63 -21.17
CA ILE A 325 5.14 -22.55 -21.69
C ILE A 325 4.60 -22.05 -23.04
N SER A 326 4.23 -22.97 -23.95
CA SER A 326 3.59 -22.63 -25.23
C SER A 326 2.26 -21.90 -25.03
N ARG A 327 1.40 -22.40 -24.12
CA ARG A 327 0.11 -21.75 -23.79
C ARG A 327 0.27 -20.32 -23.25
N LYS A 328 1.42 -19.98 -22.68
CA LYS A 328 1.75 -18.63 -22.20
C LYS A 328 2.34 -17.72 -23.29
N GLY A 329 2.38 -18.17 -24.54
CA GLY A 329 2.83 -17.38 -25.68
C GLY A 329 4.35 -17.31 -25.83
N SER A 330 5.10 -18.19 -25.16
CA SER A 330 6.54 -18.31 -25.39
C SER A 330 6.81 -19.14 -26.65
N ASP A 331 7.67 -18.63 -27.53
CA ASP A 331 8.08 -19.34 -28.74
C ASP A 331 9.00 -20.52 -28.38
N ILE A 332 8.54 -21.74 -28.67
CA ILE A 332 9.29 -22.96 -28.41
C ILE A 332 9.17 -23.90 -29.61
N GLU A 333 10.29 -24.48 -30.03
CA GLU A 333 10.41 -25.30 -31.24
C GLU A 333 9.51 -26.55 -31.26
N SER A 334 9.09 -27.02 -30.07
CA SER A 334 8.25 -28.21 -29.93
C SER A 334 7.59 -28.25 -28.55
N ILE A 335 6.40 -28.85 -28.45
CA ILE A 335 5.72 -29.15 -27.18
C ILE A 335 5.93 -30.59 -26.72
N LEU A 336 6.74 -31.38 -27.44
CA LEU A 336 7.02 -32.77 -27.11
C LEU A 336 7.89 -32.88 -25.85
N CYS A 337 7.62 -33.93 -25.08
CA CYS A 337 8.36 -34.30 -23.87
C CYS A 337 9.82 -34.59 -24.21
N LEU A 338 10.74 -33.86 -23.57
CA LEU A 338 12.17 -34.03 -23.78
C LEU A 338 12.69 -35.38 -23.30
N MET A 339 12.00 -36.03 -22.36
CA MET A 339 12.43 -37.31 -21.80
C MET A 339 12.14 -38.48 -22.72
N CYS A 340 10.97 -38.49 -23.38
CA CYS A 340 10.56 -39.64 -24.21
C CYS A 340 10.48 -39.32 -25.71
N GLY A 341 10.38 -38.04 -26.09
CA GLY A 341 10.22 -37.58 -27.48
C GLY A 341 8.91 -37.97 -28.16
N LYS A 342 7.98 -38.65 -27.46
CA LYS A 342 6.84 -39.36 -28.08
C LYS A 342 5.47 -38.74 -27.80
N ALA A 343 5.34 -37.91 -26.77
CA ALA A 343 4.07 -37.31 -26.37
C ALA A 343 4.26 -35.87 -25.93
N VAL A 344 3.16 -35.11 -25.85
CA VAL A 344 3.16 -33.72 -25.37
C VAL A 344 3.59 -33.66 -23.91
N GLU A 345 4.48 -32.72 -23.60
CA GLU A 345 4.98 -32.50 -22.25
C GLU A 345 3.93 -31.79 -21.38
N SER A 346 3.08 -32.56 -20.69
CA SER A 346 2.18 -32.10 -19.65
C SER A 346 2.62 -32.60 -18.27
N THR A 347 2.10 -32.03 -17.18
CA THR A 347 2.40 -32.57 -15.83
C THR A 347 1.92 -34.01 -15.70
N SER A 348 0.75 -34.32 -16.25
CA SER A 348 0.21 -35.67 -16.26
C SER A 348 1.15 -36.64 -16.99
N HIS A 349 1.69 -36.20 -18.13
CA HIS A 349 2.64 -37.03 -18.87
C HIS A 349 3.94 -37.25 -18.09
N ILE A 350 4.61 -36.19 -17.64
CA ILE A 350 5.90 -36.30 -16.93
C ILE A 350 5.78 -37.22 -15.70
N PHE A 351 4.74 -37.06 -14.88
CA PHE A 351 4.66 -37.74 -13.59
C PHE A 351 3.98 -39.11 -13.64
N PHE A 352 3.08 -39.38 -14.59
CA PHE A 352 2.25 -40.59 -14.54
C PHE A 352 2.30 -41.47 -15.78
N THR A 353 2.62 -40.93 -16.97
CA THR A 353 2.55 -41.71 -18.22
C THR A 353 3.85 -41.76 -19.02
N CYS A 354 4.84 -40.94 -18.70
CA CYS A 354 6.15 -40.95 -19.36
C CYS A 354 6.94 -42.18 -18.92
N GLN A 355 7.15 -43.11 -19.86
CA GLN A 355 7.84 -44.38 -19.60
C GLN A 355 9.26 -44.17 -19.05
N MET A 356 10.02 -43.23 -19.62
CA MET A 356 11.38 -42.90 -19.12
C MET A 356 11.36 -42.30 -17.72
N SER A 357 10.32 -41.54 -17.35
CA SER A 357 10.23 -40.96 -15.99
C SER A 357 9.86 -42.02 -14.95
N LYS A 358 9.12 -43.07 -15.34
CA LYS A 358 8.80 -44.23 -14.48
C LYS A 358 10.00 -45.11 -14.16
N GLU A 359 11.08 -45.02 -14.94
CA GLU A 359 12.31 -45.79 -14.70
C GLU A 359 13.27 -45.08 -13.72
N ILE A 360 13.05 -43.78 -13.45
CA ILE A 360 13.89 -42.93 -12.60
C ILE A 360 13.25 -42.66 -11.23
N LEU A 361 11.91 -42.75 -11.15
CA LEU A 361 11.12 -42.66 -9.91
C LEU A 361 10.94 -44.05 -9.29
#